data_AF-A0A0G8AUN5-F1
#
_entry.id   AF-A0A0G8AUN5-F1
#
_cell.length_a   1.000
_cell.length_b   1.000
_cell.length_c   1.000
_cell.angle_alpha   90.00
_cell.angle_beta   90.00
_cell.angle_gamma   90.00
#
_symmetry.space_group_name_H-M   'P 1'
#
loop_
_entity.id
_entity.type
_entity.pdbx_description
1 polymer ?
#
loop_
_entity_poly.entity_id
_entity_poly.type
_entity_poly.pdbx_seq_one_letter_code
_entity_poly.pdbx_strand_id
1 'polypeptide(L)'
;MIEALPSTNRHPTGNCPDDPSPLNRRQLEGRYQAMRCSHEFPVRSRAQLQCRSRALGDKRQDLPDTMYRYRNRRSALGGERVEEFEASRDSGRTLEAFARDQQEVDQLPSQVEDASGEGGVRGILKVTRLLKQMRQLLRGGGPGQ
;
A
#
# COMPACT_ATOMS: atom_id res chain seq x y z
N MET A 1 -33.24 -15.00 16.64
CA MET A 1 -33.28 -16.02 17.71
C MET A 1 -32.39 -17.16 17.27
N ILE A 2 -31.24 -17.35 17.94
CA ILE A 2 -30.33 -18.46 17.63
C ILE A 2 -30.56 -19.48 18.74
N GLU A 3 -31.18 -20.60 18.37
CA GLU A 3 -31.39 -21.73 19.27
C GLU A 3 -30.02 -22.32 19.64
N ALA A 4 -29.71 -22.29 20.94
CA ALA A 4 -28.53 -22.92 21.48
C ALA A 4 -28.74 -24.44 21.46
N LEU A 5 -27.87 -25.15 20.73
CA LEU A 5 -27.80 -26.61 20.73
C LEU A 5 -27.70 -27.15 22.17
N PRO A 6 -28.37 -28.26 22.50
CA PRO A 6 -28.31 -28.83 23.83
C PRO A 6 -26.89 -29.33 24.12
N SER A 7 -26.23 -28.75 25.13
CA SER A 7 -24.92 -29.19 25.60
C SER A 7 -25.05 -30.53 26.35
N THR A 8 -25.16 -31.63 25.63
CA THR A 8 -25.13 -32.98 26.20
C THR A 8 -23.68 -33.42 26.44
N ASN A 9 -23.06 -32.88 27.50
CA ASN A 9 -22.00 -33.57 28.27
C ASN A 9 -21.49 -32.70 29.42
N ARG A 10 -22.39 -32.35 30.35
CA ARG A 10 -21.98 -32.06 31.73
C ARG A 10 -22.34 -33.28 32.56
N HIS A 11 -21.39 -34.18 32.77
CA HIS A 11 -21.54 -35.17 33.82
C HIS A 11 -21.61 -34.41 35.16
N PRO A 12 -22.71 -34.50 35.92
CA PRO A 12 -22.84 -33.80 37.19
C PRO A 12 -21.80 -34.34 38.17
N THR A 13 -21.08 -33.45 38.85
CA THR A 13 -20.18 -33.78 39.96
C THR A 13 -20.92 -34.32 41.21
N GLY A 14 -22.24 -34.51 41.14
CA GLY A 14 -23.10 -34.97 42.23
C GLY A 14 -23.37 -36.48 42.29
N ASN A 15 -22.68 -37.31 41.50
CA ASN A 15 -22.98 -38.75 41.40
C ASN A 15 -21.98 -39.66 42.13
N CYS A 16 -21.25 -39.14 43.12
CA CYS A 16 -20.53 -40.00 44.06
C CYS A 16 -21.53 -40.44 45.14
N PRO A 17 -21.80 -41.75 45.31
CA PRO A 17 -22.64 -42.18 46.41
C PRO A 17 -21.91 -41.88 47.73
N ASP A 18 -22.61 -41.30 48.70
CA ASP A 18 -22.08 -41.10 50.06
C ASP A 18 -21.70 -42.44 50.74
N ASP A 19 -22.20 -43.56 50.21
CA ASP A 19 -21.87 -44.92 50.64
C ASP A 19 -21.41 -45.81 49.45
N PRO A 20 -20.14 -46.26 49.40
CA PRO A 20 -19.61 -47.10 48.33
C PRO A 20 -19.97 -48.60 48.45
N SER A 21 -20.65 -48.99 49.53
CA SER A 21 -21.00 -50.38 49.87
C SER A 21 -21.69 -51.21 48.76
N PRO A 22 -22.56 -50.67 47.89
CA PRO A 22 -23.26 -51.48 46.88
C PRO A 22 -22.47 -51.66 45.57
N LEU A 23 -21.26 -51.10 45.43
CA LEU A 23 -20.50 -51.10 44.17
C LEU A 23 -19.35 -52.10 44.20
N ASN A 24 -19.21 -52.87 43.10
CA ASN A 24 -18.03 -53.72 42.91
C ASN A 24 -16.78 -52.85 42.65
N ARG A 25 -15.61 -53.28 43.10
CA ARG A 25 -14.32 -52.55 42.99
C ARG A 25 -14.04 -52.00 41.60
N ARG A 26 -14.30 -52.78 40.54
CA ARG A 26 -14.12 -52.33 39.15
C ARG A 26 -15.02 -51.16 38.76
N GLN A 27 -16.23 -51.09 39.31
CA GLN A 27 -17.18 -50.00 39.07
C GLN A 27 -16.78 -48.72 39.81
N LEU A 28 -16.21 -48.86 41.01
CA LEU A 28 -15.62 -47.74 41.76
C LEU A 28 -14.42 -47.16 41.01
N GLU A 29 -13.48 -48.01 40.59
CA GLU A 29 -12.30 -47.59 39.81
C GLU A 29 -12.69 -46.87 38.51
N GLY A 30 -13.68 -47.41 37.76
CA GLY A 30 -14.20 -46.77 36.55
C GLY A 30 -14.84 -45.41 36.81
N ARG A 31 -15.58 -45.25 37.92
CA ARG A 31 -16.17 -43.96 38.31
C ARG A 31 -15.12 -42.94 38.74
N TYR A 32 -14.11 -43.33 39.52
CA TYR A 32 -13.01 -42.43 39.90
C TYR A 32 -12.20 -41.98 38.68
N GLN A 33 -11.95 -42.88 37.72
CA GLN A 33 -11.32 -42.52 36.45
C GLN A 33 -12.18 -41.54 35.65
N ALA A 34 -13.48 -41.80 35.52
CA ALA A 34 -14.40 -40.89 34.82
C ALA A 34 -14.45 -39.50 35.46
N MET A 35 -14.48 -39.43 36.80
CA MET A 35 -14.45 -38.15 37.53
C MET A 35 -13.14 -37.41 37.32
N ARG A 36 -12.00 -38.12 37.41
CA ARG A 36 -10.67 -37.55 37.15
C ARG A 36 -10.59 -37.00 35.72
N CYS A 37 -11.01 -37.77 34.73
CA CYS A 37 -11.09 -37.32 33.35
C CYS A 37 -12.01 -36.09 33.21
N SER A 38 -13.16 -36.08 33.88
CA SER A 38 -14.11 -34.95 33.85
C SER A 38 -13.54 -33.66 34.45
N HIS A 39 -12.56 -33.72 35.36
CA HIS A 39 -11.85 -32.54 35.85
C HIS A 39 -10.68 -32.13 34.95
N GLU A 40 -10.00 -33.08 34.31
CA GLU A 40 -8.88 -32.79 33.42
C GLU A 40 -9.31 -32.02 32.16
N PHE A 41 -10.44 -32.37 31.55
CA PHE A 41 -10.95 -31.69 30.35
C PHE A 41 -11.23 -30.18 30.54
N PRO A 42 -12.00 -29.73 31.55
CA PRO A 42 -12.26 -28.31 31.76
C PRO A 42 -11.01 -27.54 32.20
N VAL A 43 -10.08 -28.15 32.94
CA VAL A 43 -8.80 -27.52 33.31
C VAL A 43 -7.95 -27.28 32.06
N ARG A 44 -7.82 -28.28 31.18
CA ARG A 44 -7.11 -28.13 29.90
C ARG A 44 -7.78 -27.10 28.99
N SER A 45 -9.12 -27.13 28.91
CA SER A 45 -9.90 -26.16 28.13
C SER A 45 -9.70 -24.73 28.63
N ARG A 46 -9.74 -24.51 29.96
CA ARG A 46 -9.51 -23.20 30.59
C ARG A 46 -8.08 -22.71 30.34
N ALA A 47 -7.07 -23.58 30.47
CA ALA A 47 -5.69 -23.22 30.17
C ALA A 47 -5.53 -22.81 28.70
N GLN A 48 -6.11 -23.56 27.77
CA GLN A 48 -6.08 -23.22 26.34
C GLN A 48 -6.78 -21.89 26.04
N LEU A 49 -7.92 -21.62 26.69
CA LEU A 49 -8.64 -20.35 26.55
C LEU A 49 -7.80 -19.19 27.08
N GLN A 50 -7.13 -19.35 28.22
CA GLN A 50 -6.23 -18.33 28.78
C GLN A 50 -5.05 -18.04 27.84
N CYS A 51 -4.41 -19.08 27.29
CA CYS A 51 -3.34 -18.91 26.31
C CYS A 51 -3.82 -18.15 25.07
N ARG A 52 -4.99 -18.51 24.53
CA ARG A 52 -5.59 -17.80 23.38
C ARG A 52 -5.96 -16.36 23.72
N SER A 53 -6.50 -16.10 24.91
CA SER A 53 -6.85 -14.75 25.36
C SER A 53 -5.61 -13.86 25.48
N ARG A 54 -4.49 -14.40 25.99
CA ARG A 54 -3.21 -13.67 26.07
C ARG A 54 -2.69 -13.35 24.67
N ALA A 55 -2.61 -14.34 23.78
CA ALA A 55 -2.15 -14.14 22.41
C ALA A 55 -3.02 -13.13 21.63
N LEU A 56 -4.33 -13.07 21.88
CA LEU A 56 -5.21 -12.04 21.31
C LEU A 56 -4.99 -10.67 21.94
N GLY A 57 -4.68 -10.61 23.24
CA GLY A 57 -4.29 -9.39 23.94
C GLY A 57 -3.03 -8.78 23.35
N ASP A 58 -1.99 -9.59 23.16
CA ASP A 58 -0.71 -9.17 22.58
C ASP A 58 -0.90 -8.65 21.15
N LYS A 59 -1.62 -9.40 20.30
CA LYS A 59 -1.95 -8.94 18.93
C LYS A 59 -2.76 -7.64 18.91
N ARG A 60 -3.63 -7.43 19.89
CA ARG A 60 -4.42 -6.20 20.00
C ARG A 60 -3.56 -5.02 20.44
N GLN A 61 -2.52 -5.24 21.23
CA GLN A 61 -1.53 -4.22 21.59
C GLN A 61 -0.63 -3.85 20.40
N ASP A 62 -0.30 -4.81 19.53
CA ASP A 62 0.55 -4.58 18.35
C ASP A 62 -0.19 -3.94 17.15
N LEU A 63 -1.53 -4.01 17.14
CA LEU A 63 -2.35 -3.54 16.04
C LEU A 63 -2.23 -2.03 15.77
N PRO A 64 -2.28 -1.14 16.78
CA PRO A 64 -2.11 0.30 16.58
C PRO A 64 -0.76 0.66 15.95
N ASP A 65 0.32 0.05 16.43
CA ASP A 65 1.68 0.27 15.90
C ASP A 65 1.78 -0.18 14.46
N THR A 66 1.20 -1.33 14.14
CA THR A 66 1.14 -1.86 12.78
C THR A 66 0.35 -0.91 11.87
N MET A 67 -0.81 -0.43 12.32
CA MET A 67 -1.64 0.54 11.57
C MET A 67 -0.92 1.88 11.37
N TYR A 68 -0.19 2.36 12.38
CA TYR A 68 0.61 3.58 12.29
C TYR A 68 1.72 3.44 11.24
N ARG A 69 2.44 2.31 11.23
CA ARG A 69 3.47 2.02 10.20
C ARG A 69 2.87 1.97 8.79
N TYR A 70 1.72 1.32 8.61
CA TYR A 70 1.03 1.28 7.32
C TYR A 70 0.58 2.67 6.87
N ARG A 71 0.05 3.50 7.79
CA ARG A 71 -0.34 4.88 7.49
C ARG A 71 0.86 5.69 7.02
N ASN A 72 1.98 5.65 7.75
CA ASN A 72 3.19 6.39 7.39
C ASN A 72 3.74 5.94 6.03
N ARG A 73 3.79 4.63 5.78
CA ARG A 73 4.22 4.10 4.50
C ARG A 73 3.32 4.54 3.34
N ARG A 74 2.01 4.57 3.56
CA ARG A 74 1.05 5.06 2.56
C ARG A 74 1.21 6.56 2.30
N SER A 75 1.49 7.36 3.33
CA SER A 75 1.78 8.79 3.16
C SER A 75 3.07 9.02 2.39
N ALA A 76 4.14 8.27 2.68
CA ALA A 76 5.41 8.36 1.93
C ALA A 76 5.22 8.01 0.45
N LEU A 77 4.56 6.88 0.16
CA LEU A 77 4.23 6.49 -1.22
C LEU A 77 3.33 7.51 -1.93
N GLY A 78 2.46 8.19 -1.19
CA GLY A 78 1.64 9.28 -1.71
C GLY A 78 2.48 10.50 -2.10
N GLY A 79 3.44 10.88 -1.25
CA GLY A 79 4.38 11.97 -1.52
C GLY A 79 5.27 11.69 -2.72
N GLU A 80 5.90 10.51 -2.76
CA GLU A 80 6.77 10.09 -3.87
C GLU A 80 6.02 10.13 -5.22
N ARG A 81 4.75 9.69 -5.25
CA ARG A 81 3.94 9.74 -6.48
C ARG A 81 3.57 11.15 -6.93
N VAL A 82 3.39 12.08 -5.98
CA VAL A 82 3.13 13.49 -6.32
C VAL A 82 4.37 14.11 -6.93
N GLU A 83 5.55 13.85 -6.36
CA GLU A 83 6.83 14.33 -6.88
C GLU A 83 7.11 13.76 -8.29
N GLU A 84 6.86 12.46 -8.52
CA GLU A 84 6.97 11.85 -9.85
C GLU A 84 6.02 12.49 -10.88
N PHE A 85 4.79 12.81 -10.47
CA PHE A 85 3.81 13.44 -11.36
C PHE A 85 4.19 14.88 -11.70
N GLU A 86 4.69 15.64 -10.71
CA GLU A 86 5.21 16.99 -10.93
C GLU A 86 6.43 16.98 -11.86
N ALA A 87 7.38 16.09 -11.63
CA ALA A 87 8.55 15.91 -12.50
C ALA A 87 8.15 15.51 -13.94
N SER A 88 7.16 14.62 -14.09
CA SER A 88 6.62 14.25 -15.40
C SER A 88 5.93 15.42 -16.09
N ARG A 89 5.17 16.24 -15.35
CA ARG A 89 4.50 17.43 -15.87
C ARG A 89 5.50 18.48 -16.35
N ASP A 90 6.56 18.72 -15.58
CA ASP A 90 7.60 19.66 -15.96
C ASP A 90 8.40 19.14 -17.16
N SER A 91 8.70 17.84 -17.20
CA SER A 91 9.28 17.20 -18.39
C SER A 91 8.38 17.39 -19.62
N GLY A 92 7.07 17.21 -19.48
CA GLY A 92 6.09 17.48 -20.54
C GLY A 92 6.16 18.93 -21.06
N ARG A 93 6.23 19.91 -20.17
CA ARG A 93 6.39 21.33 -20.55
C ARG A 93 7.69 21.59 -21.28
N THR A 94 8.80 20.97 -20.86
CA THR A 94 10.09 21.11 -21.55
C THR A 94 10.04 20.50 -22.94
N LEU A 95 9.38 19.36 -23.12
CA LEU A 95 9.17 18.74 -24.42
C LEU A 95 8.28 19.58 -25.33
N GLU A 96 7.21 20.19 -24.79
CA GLU A 96 6.37 21.12 -25.54
C GLU A 96 7.13 22.36 -26.00
N ALA A 97 7.99 22.92 -25.13
CA ALA A 97 8.86 24.05 -25.49
C ALA A 97 9.85 23.64 -26.59
N PHE A 98 10.49 22.48 -26.44
CA PHE A 98 11.40 21.95 -27.44
C PHE A 98 10.70 21.68 -28.79
N ALA A 99 9.47 21.17 -28.78
CA ALA A 99 8.69 20.97 -29.99
C ALA A 99 8.35 22.29 -30.69
N ARG A 100 8.08 23.37 -29.95
CA ARG A 100 7.89 24.72 -30.52
C ARG A 100 9.19 25.25 -31.12
N ASP A 101 10.30 25.15 -30.40
CA ASP A 101 11.60 25.58 -30.89
C ASP A 101 11.98 24.81 -32.16
N GLN A 102 11.72 23.50 -32.20
CA GLN A 102 11.94 22.67 -33.38
C GLN A 102 11.05 23.10 -34.55
N GLN A 103 9.77 23.37 -34.30
CA GLN A 103 8.85 23.86 -35.31
C GLN A 103 9.25 25.24 -35.85
N GLU A 104 9.82 26.12 -35.03
CA GLU A 104 10.41 27.38 -35.47
C GLU A 104 11.65 27.14 -36.34
N VAL A 105 12.54 26.23 -35.92
CA VAL A 105 13.73 25.87 -36.70
C VAL A 105 13.37 25.30 -38.06
N ASP A 106 12.37 24.42 -38.13
CA ASP A 106 11.93 23.79 -39.37
C ASP A 106 11.31 24.80 -40.37
N GLN A 107 10.83 25.95 -39.88
CA GLN A 107 10.30 27.04 -40.70
C GLN A 107 11.37 28.05 -41.16
N LEU A 108 12.58 28.03 -40.59
CA LEU A 108 13.64 28.96 -40.97
C LEU A 108 14.15 28.76 -42.41
N PRO A 109 14.30 27.54 -42.96
CA PRO A 109 14.72 27.33 -44.34
C PRO A 109 13.79 28.02 -45.35
N SER A 110 12.47 27.87 -45.21
CA SER A 110 11.50 28.52 -46.10
C SER A 110 11.54 30.05 -45.95
N GLN A 111 11.68 30.56 -44.73
CA GLN A 111 11.85 32.00 -44.50
C GLN A 111 13.14 32.57 -45.11
N VAL A 112 14.22 31.79 -45.14
CA VAL A 112 15.50 32.16 -45.78
C VAL A 112 15.38 32.14 -47.30
N GLU A 113 14.70 31.15 -47.87
CA GLU A 113 14.41 31.10 -49.31
C GLU A 113 13.56 32.29 -49.76
N ASP A 114 12.48 32.60 -49.03
CA ASP A 114 11.63 33.77 -49.28
C ASP A 114 12.40 35.09 -49.17
N ALA A 115 13.27 35.21 -48.17
CA ALA A 115 14.14 36.38 -47.97
C ALA A 115 15.24 36.51 -49.04
N SER A 116 15.70 35.40 -49.61
CA SER A 116 16.70 35.40 -50.67
C SER A 116 16.11 35.78 -52.04
N GLY A 117 14.80 35.57 -52.22
CA GLY A 117 14.04 36.11 -53.36
C GLY A 117 13.91 37.64 -53.34
N GLU A 118 13.95 38.27 -52.17
CA GLU A 118 14.05 39.73 -52.01
C GLU A 118 15.50 40.21 -52.28
N GLY A 119 15.87 40.35 -53.55
CA GLY A 119 17.21 40.79 -53.95
C GLY A 119 17.66 42.13 -53.33
N GLY A 120 18.95 42.24 -53.01
CA GLY A 120 19.60 43.46 -52.50
C GLY A 120 19.95 43.44 -51.01
N VAL A 121 20.36 44.59 -50.47
CA VAL A 121 20.83 44.76 -49.07
C VAL A 121 19.77 44.32 -48.03
N ARG A 122 18.48 44.42 -48.38
CA ARG A 122 17.36 44.05 -47.52
C ARG A 122 17.27 42.52 -47.32
N GLY A 123 17.46 41.74 -48.38
CA GLY A 123 17.55 40.27 -48.30
C GLY A 123 18.74 39.82 -47.45
N ILE A 124 19.91 40.45 -47.64
CA ILE A 124 21.13 40.16 -46.87
C ILE A 124 20.92 40.40 -45.36
N LEU A 125 20.28 41.52 -44.98
CA LEU A 125 19.96 41.82 -43.58
C LEU A 125 18.94 40.85 -42.97
N LYS A 126 17.97 40.39 -43.77
CA LYS A 126 16.93 39.45 -43.34
C LYS A 126 17.51 38.05 -43.13
N VAL A 127 18.36 37.57 -44.04
CA VAL A 127 19.10 36.31 -43.93
C VAL A 127 20.07 36.32 -42.75
N THR A 128 20.83 37.40 -42.53
CA THR A 128 21.74 37.51 -41.38
C THR A 128 21.01 37.55 -40.04
N ARG A 129 19.78 38.11 -39.99
CA ARG A 129 18.91 38.05 -38.81
C ARG A 129 18.41 36.64 -38.54
N LEU A 130 17.95 35.93 -39.58
CA LEU A 130 17.51 34.53 -39.49
C LEU A 130 18.64 33.59 -39.03
N LEU A 131 19.86 33.77 -39.54
CA LEU A 131 21.05 33.01 -39.12
C LEU A 131 21.45 33.27 -37.65
N LYS A 132 21.21 34.49 -37.14
CA LYS A 132 21.38 34.78 -35.71
C LYS A 132 20.32 34.08 -34.88
N GLN A 133 19.08 34.09 -35.34
CA GLN A 133 17.93 33.44 -34.69
C GLN A 133 18.13 31.91 -34.61
N MET A 134 18.56 31.26 -35.72
CA MET A 134 18.98 29.84 -35.72
C MET A 134 20.05 29.55 -34.67
N ARG A 135 21.07 30.39 -34.58
CA ARG A 135 22.18 30.22 -33.63
C ARG A 135 21.73 30.35 -32.17
N GLN A 136 20.69 31.13 -31.93
CA GLN A 136 20.10 31.34 -30.61
C GLN A 136 19.25 30.14 -30.20
N LEU A 137 18.37 29.69 -31.10
CA LEU A 137 17.52 28.50 -30.91
C LEU A 137 18.36 27.22 -30.71
N LEU A 138 19.41 27.01 -31.51
CA LEU A 138 20.33 25.87 -31.35
C LEU A 138 21.17 25.89 -30.06
N ARG A 139 21.29 27.04 -29.40
CA ARG A 139 21.93 27.17 -28.08
C ARG A 139 20.94 27.08 -26.91
N GLY A 140 19.65 26.86 -27.18
CA GLY A 140 18.60 26.87 -26.15
C GLY A 140 18.20 28.27 -25.66
N GLY A 141 18.62 29.33 -26.39
CA GLY A 141 18.24 30.70 -26.10
C GLY A 141 17.03 31.09 -26.95
N GLY A 142 15.84 31.05 -26.36
CA GLY A 142 14.64 31.57 -27.01
C GLY A 142 14.80 33.05 -27.40
N PRO A 143 14.14 33.52 -28.47
CA PRO A 143 14.19 34.91 -28.90
C PRO A 143 13.44 35.81 -27.90
N GLY A 144 14.11 36.18 -26.80
CA GLY A 144 13.50 37.00 -25.74
C GLY A 144 14.28 37.15 -24.43
N GLN A 145 15.54 36.72 -24.35
CA GLN A 145 16.48 37.12 -23.29
C GLN A 145 17.51 38.12 -23.83
#